data_AF-A0A158L212-F1
#
_entry.id   AF-A0A158L212-F1
#
_cell.length_a   1.000
_cell.length_b   1.000
_cell.length_c   1.000
_cell.angle_alpha   90.00
_cell.angle_beta   90.00
_cell.angle_gamma   90.00
#
_symmetry.space_group_name_H-M   'P 1'
#
loop_
_entity.id
_entity.type
_entity.pdbx_description
1 polymer ?
#
loop_
_entity_poly.entity_id
_entity_poly.type
_entity_poly.pdbx_seq_one_letter_code
_entity_poly.pdbx_strand_id
1 'polypeptide(L)' 'MNRYFTNRQGAIRRIVNIKRDVNQARRATIICKQKDGTEIHGLEQVLLNLRVGRIAYFVCRSPF' A
#
# COMPACT_ATOMS: atom_id res chain seq x y z
N MET A 1 6.93 -11.03 -4.28
CA MET A 1 6.76 -9.65 -3.77
C MET A 1 6.07 -8.85 -4.85
N ASN A 2 4.80 -8.48 -4.66
CA ASN A 2 3.99 -7.90 -5.73
C ASN A 2 4.08 -6.38 -5.69
N ARG A 3 4.62 -5.77 -6.76
CA ARG A 3 4.63 -4.31 -6.96
C ARG A 3 3.34 -3.92 -7.66
N TYR A 4 2.63 -2.95 -7.10
CA TYR A 4 1.35 -2.51 -7.64
C TYR A 4 1.47 -1.08 -8.17
N PHE A 5 1.40 -0.96 -9.51
CA PHE A 5 1.23 0.31 -10.21
C PHE A 5 -0.26 0.41 -10.55
N THR A 6 -1.00 1.20 -9.80
CA THR A 6 -2.44 1.33 -10.04
C THR A 6 -2.82 2.80 -10.00
N ASN A 7 -3.89 3.15 -10.72
CA ASN A 7 -4.56 4.44 -10.50
C ASN A 7 -5.02 4.54 -9.03
N ARG A 8 -5.22 5.77 -8.54
CA ARG A 8 -5.55 6.02 -7.13
C ARG A 8 -6.69 5.14 -6.61
N GLN A 9 -7.75 4.97 -7.38
CA GLN A 9 -8.93 4.18 -6.98
C GLN A 9 -8.61 2.68 -6.88
N GLY A 10 -7.85 2.12 -7.82
CA GLY A 10 -7.42 0.72 -7.79
C GLY A 10 -6.56 0.39 -6.57
N ALA A 11 -5.76 1.36 -6.11
CA ALA A 11 -4.85 1.14 -5.00
C ALA A 11 -5.58 1.22 -3.67
N ILE A 12 -6.52 2.17 -3.53
CA ILE A 12 -7.45 2.18 -2.40
C ILE A 12 -8.20 0.85 -2.32
N ARG A 13 -8.77 0.38 -3.44
CA ARG A 13 -9.54 -0.87 -3.46
C ARG A 13 -8.71 -2.08 -3.04
N ARG A 14 -7.47 -2.19 -3.52
CA ARG A 14 -6.54 -3.27 -3.11
C ARG A 14 -6.16 -3.18 -1.64
N ILE A 15 -5.82 -2.00 -1.16
CA ILE A 15 -5.43 -1.79 0.23
C ILE A 15 -6.62 -2.07 1.17
N VAL A 16 -7.83 -1.67 0.81
CA VAL A 16 -9.05 -2.00 1.56
C VAL A 16 -9.32 -3.50 1.55
N ASN A 17 -9.09 -4.19 0.43
CA ASN A 17 -9.20 -5.64 0.37
C ASN A 17 -8.18 -6.33 1.29
N ILE A 18 -6.92 -5.86 1.30
CA ILE A 18 -5.88 -6.35 2.24
C ILE A 18 -6.31 -6.09 3.69
N LYS A 19 -6.94 -4.94 3.98
CA LYS A 19 -7.45 -4.61 5.32
C LYS A 19 -8.64 -5.49 5.73
N ARG A 20 -9.52 -5.85 4.80
CA ARG A 20 -10.69 -6.71 5.04
C ARG A 20 -10.29 -8.15 5.35
N ASP A 21 -9.20 -8.62 4.75
CA ASP A 21 -8.58 -9.87 5.13
C ASP A 21 -7.78 -9.66 6.42
N VAL A 22 -8.44 -9.79 7.57
CA VAL A 22 -7.86 -9.49 8.91
C VAL A 22 -6.56 -10.27 9.16
N ASN A 23 -6.44 -11.48 8.60
CA ASN A 23 -5.23 -12.30 8.70
C ASN A 23 -4.11 -11.75 7.82
N GLN A 24 -4.40 -11.33 6.59
CA GLN A 24 -3.42 -10.61 5.76
C GLN A 24 -3.10 -9.24 6.33
N ALA A 25 -4.06 -8.47 6.85
CA ALA A 25 -3.84 -7.11 7.36
C ALA A 25 -2.86 -7.06 8.53
N ARG A 26 -2.99 -8.01 9.48
CA ARG A 26 -2.08 -8.14 10.63
C ARG A 26 -0.67 -8.54 10.24
N ARG A 27 -0.55 -9.25 9.12
CA ARG A 27 0.69 -9.88 8.66
C ARG A 27 1.38 -9.07 7.56
N ALA A 28 0.62 -8.30 6.79
CA ALA A 28 1.09 -7.63 5.59
C ALA A 28 1.96 -6.43 5.95
N THR A 29 3.22 -6.49 5.53
CA THR A 29 4.06 -5.29 5.48
C THR A 29 3.76 -4.55 4.19
N ILE A 30 3.09 -3.41 4.32
CA ILE A 30 2.83 -2.51 3.19
C ILE A 30 3.90 -1.42 3.19
N ILE A 31 4.60 -1.31 2.07
CA ILE A 31 5.64 -0.31 1.82
C ILE A 31 5.20 0.52 0.63
N CYS A 32 5.27 1.83 0.74
CA CYS A 32 5.00 2.78 -0.32
C CYS A 32 6.31 3.46 -0.71
N LYS A 33 6.49 3.72 -2.01
CA LYS A 33 7.49 4.67 -2.49
C LYS A 33 6.79 5.89 -3.09
N GLN A 34 7.14 7.06 -2.58
CA GLN A 34 6.70 8.33 -3.10
C GLN A 34 7.44 8.70 -4.39
N LYS A 35 6.92 9.69 -5.12
CA LYS A 35 7.53 10.21 -6.35
C LYS A 35 8.89 10.87 -6.14
N ASP A 36 9.14 11.40 -4.95
CA ASP A 36 10.42 11.98 -4.53
C ASP A 36 11.45 10.93 -4.08
N GLY A 37 11.06 9.65 -4.06
CA GLY A 37 11.92 8.55 -3.65
C GLY A 37 11.77 8.16 -2.17
N THR A 38 11.00 8.91 -1.37
CA THR A 38 10.78 8.60 0.06
C THR A 38 10.02 7.29 0.22
N GLU A 39 10.49 6.42 1.13
CA GLU A 39 9.81 5.18 1.49
C GLU A 39 8.97 5.35 2.75
N ILE A 40 7.75 4.84 2.70
CA ILE A 40 6.75 4.95 3.76
C ILE A 40 6.26 3.57 4.12
N HIS A 41 6.28 3.27 5.42
CA HIS A 41 5.90 1.97 5.95
C HIS A 41 4.56 2.06 6.66
N GLY A 42 3.79 0.98 6.58
CA GLY A 42 2.54 0.83 7.31
C GLY A 42 1.32 1.26 6.50
N LEU A 43 0.24 0.50 6.71
CA LEU A 43 -1.01 0.60 5.98
C LEU A 43 -1.63 2.02 6.02
N GLU A 44 -1.72 2.62 7.19
CA GLU A 44 -2.38 3.92 7.38
C GLU A 44 -1.61 5.06 6.71
N GLN A 45 -0.29 5.06 6.86
CA GLN A 45 0.60 6.03 6.22
C GLN A 45 0.57 5.90 4.69
N VAL A 46 0.56 4.67 4.17
CA VAL A 46 0.39 4.42 2.74
C VAL A 46 -0.96 4.95 2.26
N LEU A 47 -2.06 4.69 2.97
CA LEU A 47 -3.39 5.20 2.61
C LEU A 47 -3.45 6.73 2.58
N LEU A 48 -2.86 7.40 3.57
CA LEU A 48 -2.79 8.85 3.64
C LEU A 48 -2.07 9.41 2.40
N ASN A 49 -0.90 8.87 2.08
CA ASN A 49 -0.10 9.34 0.94
C ASN A 49 -0.75 9.02 -0.39
N LEU A 50 -1.51 7.92 -0.46
CA LEU A 50 -2.26 7.55 -1.64
C LEU A 50 -3.43 8.51 -1.90
N ARG A 51 -4.09 8.98 -0.82
CA ARG A 51 -5.12 10.04 -0.91
C ARG A 51 -4.54 11.39 -1.35
N VAL A 52 -3.29 11.69 -1.04
CA VAL A 52 -2.66 12.96 -1.47
C VAL A 52 -2.02 12.83 -2.87
N GLY A 53 -2.03 11.65 -3.49
CA GLY A 53 -1.51 11.44 -4.84
C GLY A 53 0.02 11.51 -4.95
N ARG A 54 0.73 11.32 -3.83
CA ARG A 54 2.20 11.43 -3.74
C ARG A 54 2.93 10.12 -4.00
N ILE A 55 2.21 9.03 -4.19
CA ILE A 55 2.77 7.67 -4.34
C ILE A 55 3.10 7.37 -5.80
N ALA A 56 4.29 6.83 -6.04
CA ALA A 56 4.69 6.26 -7.33
C ALA A 56 4.23 4.80 -7.44
N TYR A 57 4.50 4.00 -6.40
CA TYR A 57 4.01 2.62 -6.29
C TYR A 57 3.96 2.17 -4.83
N PHE A 58 3.26 1.07 -4.56
CA PHE A 58 3.33 0.39 -3.27
C PHE A 58 3.55 -1.11 -3.45
N VAL A 59 4.07 -1.73 -2.40
CA VAL A 59 4.41 -3.14 -2.31
C VAL A 59 3.70 -3.72 -1.09
N CYS A 60 3.04 -4.85 -1.30
CA CYS A 60 2.51 -5.65 -0.20
C CYS A 60 3.38 -6.90 -0.06
N ARG A 61 4.04 -7.07 1.08
CA ARG A 61 4.63 -8.33 1.50
C ARG A 61 3.64 -9.01 2.45
N SER A 62 2.98 -10.07 2.00
CA SER A 62 2.39 -11.04 2.93
C SER A 62 3.53 -11.91 3.47
N PRO A 63 3.60 -12.20 4.77
CA PRO A 63 4.31 -13.37 5.26
C PRO A 63 3.58 -14.57 4.68
N PHE A 64 4.37 -15.52 4.19
CA PHE A 64 3.88 -16.81 3.74
C PHE A 64 3.20 -17.55 4.90
#